data_AF-A0A1V6C6W3-F1
#
_entry.id   AF-A0A1V6C6W3-F1
#
_cell.length_a   1.000
_cell.length_b   1.000
_cell.length_c   1.000
_cell.angle_alpha   90.00
_cell.angle_beta   90.00
_cell.angle_gamma   90.00
#
_symmetry.space_group_name_H-M   'P 1'
#
loop_
_entity.id
_entity.type
_entity.pdbx_description
1 polymer ?
#
loop_
_entity_poly.entity_id
_entity_poly.type
_entity_poly.pdbx_seq_one_letter_code
_entity_poly.pdbx_strand_id
1 'polypeptide(L)'
;MAQIAVIMPKIIITLGAPATQTMLSKQASIGVTHGKLQLKEGLRFLPMYHPAAYLHKRDPELLEAMKKDFRELRLILDQTITR
;
A
#
# COMPACT_ATOMS: atom_id res chain seq x y z
N MET A 1 -4.80 -16.85 2.24
CA MET A 1 -3.56 -16.53 2.97
C MET A 1 -2.38 -17.50 2.73
N ALA A 2 -2.57 -18.63 2.04
CA ALA A 2 -1.49 -19.63 1.84
C ALA A 2 -0.19 -19.08 1.24
N GLN A 3 -0.27 -18.23 0.20
CA GLN A 3 0.93 -17.64 -0.42
C GLN A 3 1.69 -16.69 0.52
N ILE A 4 0.96 -15.85 1.28
CA ILE A 4 1.57 -14.90 2.23
C ILE A 4 2.30 -15.66 3.34
N ALA A 5 1.71 -16.75 3.83
CA ALA A 5 2.32 -17.58 4.87
C ALA A 5 3.62 -18.24 4.40
N VAL A 6 3.72 -18.64 3.12
CA VAL A 6 4.93 -19.25 2.55
C VAL A 6 6.02 -18.19 2.30
N ILE A 7 5.65 -17.02 1.78
CA ILE A 7 6.61 -15.96 1.42
C ILE A 7 7.10 -15.21 2.66
N MET A 8 6.24 -15.05 3.67
CA MET A 8 6.48 -14.23 4.87
C MET A 8 7.04 -12.83 4.52
N PRO A 9 6.32 -12.03 3.73
CA PRO A 9 6.81 -10.73 3.29
C PRO A 9 6.98 -9.78 4.47
N LYS A 10 8.07 -9.00 4.46
CA LYS A 10 8.29 -7.94 5.45
C LYS A 10 7.22 -6.84 5.38
N ILE A 11 6.76 -6.54 4.16
CA ILE A 11 5.73 -5.52 3.87
C ILE A 11 4.88 -6.02 2.70
N ILE A 12 3.57 -5.80 2.79
CA ILE A 12 2.60 -6.08 1.72
C ILE A 12 2.05 -4.76 1.21
N ILE A 13 2.17 -4.51 -0.10
CA ILE A 13 1.59 -3.33 -0.73
C ILE A 13 0.22 -3.71 -1.30
N THR A 14 -0.82 -2.97 -0.95
CA THR A 14 -2.17 -3.16 -1.51
C THR A 14 -2.45 -2.08 -2.54
N LEU A 15 -2.96 -2.48 -3.71
CA LEU A 15 -3.22 -1.56 -4.83
C LEU A 15 -4.71 -1.31 -4.97
N GLY A 16 -5.15 -0.12 -4.59
CA GLY A 16 -6.54 0.32 -4.68
C GLY A 16 -7.47 -0.27 -3.62
N ALA A 17 -8.70 0.26 -3.61
CA ALA A 17 -9.67 -0.01 -2.55
C ALA A 17 -10.02 -1.50 -2.37
N PRO A 18 -10.23 -2.31 -3.44
CA PRO A 18 -10.61 -3.71 -3.26
C PRO A 18 -9.56 -4.52 -2.50
N ALA A 19 -8.27 -4.33 -2.83
CA ALA A 19 -7.18 -5.03 -2.17
C ALA A 19 -7.02 -4.57 -0.73
N THR A 20 -7.04 -3.24 -0.50
CA THR A 20 -6.93 -2.66 0.84
C THR A 20 -8.09 -3.08 1.73
N GLN A 21 -9.32 -3.10 1.22
CA GLN A 21 -10.49 -3.47 2.01
C GLN A 21 -10.49 -4.95 2.40
N THR A 22 -10.06 -5.80 1.46
CA THR A 22 -9.95 -7.24 1.70
C THR A 22 -8.88 -7.55 2.75
N MET A 23 -7.73 -6.87 2.68
CA MET A 23 -6.60 -7.15 3.55
C MET A 23 -6.71 -6.44 4.91
N LEU A 24 -7.15 -5.19 4.94
CA LEU A 24 -7.21 -4.36 6.16
C LEU A 24 -8.61 -4.32 6.78
N SER A 25 -9.56 -3.66 6.13
CA SER A 25 -10.93 -3.49 6.65
C SER A 25 -11.88 -3.03 5.56
N LYS A 26 -13.13 -3.52 5.56
CA LYS A 26 -14.16 -3.13 4.57
C LYS A 26 -14.43 -1.62 4.53
N GLN A 27 -14.17 -0.91 5.62
CA GLN A 27 -14.36 0.54 5.73
C GLN A 27 -13.10 1.34 5.35
N ALA A 28 -12.00 0.69 4.96
CA ALA A 28 -10.78 1.37 4.56
C ALA A 28 -11.00 2.19 3.28
N SER A 29 -10.74 3.50 3.38
CA SER A 29 -10.77 4.42 2.25
C SER A 29 -9.34 4.72 1.79
N ILE A 30 -9.07 4.50 0.50
CA ILE A 30 -7.75 4.77 -0.10
C ILE A 30 -7.35 6.24 0.06
N GLY A 31 -8.29 7.16 -0.12
CA GLY A 31 -8.00 8.60 -0.03
C GLY A 31 -7.45 9.04 1.35
N VAL A 32 -7.64 8.23 2.39
CA VAL A 32 -7.15 8.54 3.75
C VAL A 32 -5.96 7.64 4.15
N THR A 33 -5.95 6.40 3.64
CA THR A 33 -5.03 5.34 4.09
C THR A 33 -3.81 5.15 3.19
N HIS A 34 -3.79 5.73 1.98
CA HIS A 34 -2.62 5.64 1.10
C HIS A 34 -1.36 6.24 1.73
N GLY A 35 -0.20 5.66 1.41
CA GLY A 35 1.11 6.11 1.92
C GLY A 35 1.38 5.80 3.42
N LYS A 36 0.37 5.35 4.17
CA LYS A 36 0.50 5.10 5.61
C LYS A 36 0.67 3.62 5.91
N LEU A 37 1.72 3.28 6.67
CA LEU A 37 1.95 1.92 7.16
C LEU A 37 0.84 1.53 8.14
N GLN A 38 0.26 0.35 7.92
CA GLN A 38 -0.77 -0.24 8.76
C GLN A 38 -0.26 -1.58 9.29
N LEU A 39 -0.46 -1.84 10.57
CA LEU A 39 -0.15 -3.13 11.18
C LEU A 39 -1.44 -3.90 11.42
N LYS A 40 -1.53 -5.12 10.87
CA LYS A 40 -2.65 -6.01 11.10
C LYS A 40 -2.17 -7.45 11.17
N GLU A 41 -2.58 -8.17 12.22
CA GLU A 41 -2.23 -9.59 12.40
C GLU A 41 -0.71 -9.85 12.34
N GLY A 42 0.09 -8.91 12.84
CA GLY A 42 1.56 -8.98 12.79
C GLY A 42 2.19 -8.70 11.42
N LEU A 43 1.38 -8.49 10.39
CA LEU A 43 1.82 -8.14 9.04
C LEU A 43 1.72 -6.62 8.82
N ARG A 44 2.68 -6.10 8.05
CA ARG A 44 2.75 -4.68 7.68
C ARG A 44 2.15 -4.49 6.30
N PHE A 45 1.18 -3.59 6.20
CA PHE A 45 0.50 -3.26 4.95
C PHE A 45 0.73 -1.79 4.59
N LEU A 46 1.00 -1.52 3.31
CA LEU A 46 1.07 -0.18 2.78
C LEU A 46 0.04 -0.03 1.65
N PRO A 47 -1.10 0.64 1.89
CA PRO A 47 -2.06 0.95 0.85
C PRO A 47 -1.49 1.98 -0.13
N MET A 48 -1.71 1.75 -1.42
CA MET A 48 -1.34 2.66 -2.51
C MET A 48 -2.45 2.71 -3.55
N TYR A 49 -2.48 3.76 -4.36
CA TYR A 49 -3.42 3.84 -5.47
C TYR A 49 -3.16 2.74 -6.51
N HIS A 50 -4.24 2.23 -7.12
CA HIS A 50 -4.12 1.27 -8.20
C HIS A 50 -3.63 1.96 -9.48
N PRO A 51 -2.66 1.39 -10.23
CA PRO A 51 -2.13 2.00 -11.45
C PRO A 51 -3.21 2.38 -12.48
N ALA A 52 -4.26 1.57 -12.60
CA ALA A 52 -5.38 1.86 -13.49
C ALA A 52 -6.07 3.21 -13.18
N ALA A 53 -6.09 3.66 -11.91
CA ALA A 53 -6.70 4.93 -11.55
C ALA A 53 -6.03 6.11 -12.29
N TYR A 54 -4.70 6.07 -12.39
CA TYR A 54 -3.95 7.04 -13.18
C TYR A 54 -4.16 6.83 -14.68
N LEU A 55 -4.14 5.60 -15.19
CA LEU A 55 -4.33 5.33 -16.62
C LEU A 55 -5.69 5.83 -17.14
N HIS A 56 -6.74 5.75 -16.33
CA HIS A 56 -8.08 6.22 -16.69
C HIS A 56 -8.24 7.73 -16.59
N LYS A 57 -7.74 8.36 -15.51
CA LYS A 57 -7.96 9.80 -15.27
C LYS A 57 -6.89 10.69 -15.89
N ARG A 58 -5.67 10.16 -16.10
CA ARG A 58 -4.46 10.89 -16.51
C ARG A 58 -4.21 12.15 -15.69
N ASP A 59 -4.60 12.10 -14.42
CA ASP A 59 -4.54 13.21 -13.48
C ASP A 59 -3.10 13.40 -12.94
N PRO A 60 -2.46 14.56 -13.18
CA PRO A 60 -1.12 14.84 -12.67
C PRO A 60 -1.02 14.84 -11.14
N GLU A 61 -2.05 15.28 -10.42
CA GLU A 61 -2.02 15.32 -8.95
C GLU A 61 -2.01 13.91 -8.37
N LEU A 62 -2.79 13.01 -8.97
CA LEU A 62 -2.78 11.59 -8.63
C LEU A 62 -1.41 10.96 -8.88
N LEU A 63 -0.75 11.29 -9.99
CA LEU A 63 0.60 10.79 -10.28
C LEU A 63 1.61 11.25 -9.24
N GLU A 64 1.54 12.52 -8.82
CA GLU A 64 2.43 13.04 -7.79
C GLU A 64 2.16 12.42 -6.41
N ALA A 65 0.89 12.17 -6.07
CA ALA A 65 0.52 11.42 -4.87
C ALA A 65 1.12 9.99 -4.91
N MET A 66 0.98 9.28 -6.03
CA MET A 66 1.58 7.95 -6.20
C MET A 66 3.10 7.96 -6.07
N LYS A 67 3.78 8.94 -6.69
CA LYS A 67 5.24 9.09 -6.55
C LYS A 67 5.64 9.38 -5.10
N LYS A 68 4.84 10.17 -4.38
CA LYS A 68 5.06 10.43 -2.95
C LYS A 68 4.95 9.14 -2.14
N ASP A 69 3.93 8.32 -2.38
CA ASP A 69 3.76 7.04 -1.72
C ASP A 69 4.99 6.12 -1.95
N PHE A 70 5.56 6.11 -3.16
CA PHE A 70 6.79 5.36 -3.44
C PHE A 70 8.02 5.90 -2.70
N ARG A 71 8.13 7.22 -2.51
CA ARG A 71 9.19 7.82 -1.68
C ARG A 71 9.05 7.42 -0.22
N GLU A 72 7.83 7.44 0.31
CA GLU A 72 7.54 6.99 1.67
C GLU A 72 7.82 5.49 1.84
N LEU A 73 7.45 4.66 0.86
CA LEU A 73 7.78 3.24 0.82
C LEU A 73 9.29 3.00 0.96
N ARG A 74 10.12 3.76 0.25
CA ARG A 74 11.58 3.65 0.38
C ARG A 74 12.05 3.90 1.82
N LEU A 75 11.57 4.97 2.45
CA LEU A 75 11.91 5.28 3.85
C LEU A 75 11.50 4.15 4.80
N ILE A 76 10.31 3.58 4.60
CA ILE A 76 9.81 2.48 5.42
C ILE A 76 10.64 1.20 5.19
N LEU A 77 11.01 0.91 3.95
CA LEU A 77 11.86 -0.25 3.60
C LEU A 77 13.24 -0.11 4.23
N ASP A 78 13.87 1.06 4.15
CA ASP A 78 15.18 1.33 4.74
C ASP A 78 15.14 1.10 6.27
N GLN A 79 14.05 1.49 6.94
CA GLN A 79 13.84 1.22 8.37
C GLN A 79 13.55 -0.25 8.70
N THR A 80 12.94 -0.99 7.77
CA THR A 80 12.45 -2.37 8.00
C THR A 80 13.46 -3.44 7.58
N ILE A 81 14.37 -3.14 6.65
CA ILE A 81 15.35 -4.10 6.11
C ILE A 81 16.72 -3.94 6.81
N THR A 82 17.07 -2.74 7.25
CA THR A 82 18.39 -2.44 7.85
C THR A 82 18.46 -2.75 9.36
N ARG A 83 17.42 -3.32 9.95
CA ARG A 83 17.38 -3.86 11.31
C ARG A 83 17.05 -5.33 11.25
#